data_AF-A0A059LSQ4-F1
#
_entry.id   AF-A0A059LSQ4-F1
#
_cell.length_a   1.000
_cell.length_b   1.000
_cell.length_c   1.000
_cell.angle_alpha   90.00
_cell.angle_beta   90.00
_cell.angle_gamma   90.00
#
_symmetry.space_group_name_H-M   'P 1'
#
loop_
_entity.id
_entity.type
_entity.pdbx_description
1 polymer ?
#
loop_
_entity_poly.entity_id
_entity_poly.type
_entity_poly.pdbx_seq_one_letter_code
_entity_poly.pdbx_strand_id
1 'polypeptide(L)'
;MLEAVWTYDSHVLRSEEHAFRAAFESLLPPAQYFYLRLSQRKGPYFRLDRIQYDDVPDLAAAARELAGAGMAHQLSVGRVAANSSAAKSLSLHEALAMLSVSELSVLLKTCHQQKKAFLAASSAKRSVLVREMEQLAAGELAEFVAEVTRGALGPVLLLDSQHLATMGRIQLLFSLSSSQGLMQSMASEIGAVRYPTYTIQRRMPSFATREQLLDYQMAIDAAAKLTDALEVG
;
A
#
# COMPACT_ATOMS: atom_id res chain seq x y z
N MET A 1 17.44 5.62 -10.38
CA MET A 1 16.65 4.43 -10.83
C MET A 1 15.65 4.78 -11.92
N LEU A 2 14.65 5.59 -11.55
CA LEU A 2 13.50 5.98 -12.37
C LEU A 2 13.89 6.43 -13.80
N GLU A 3 14.79 7.42 -13.89
CA GLU A 3 15.30 7.95 -15.16
C GLU A 3 15.95 6.89 -16.07
N ALA A 4 16.69 5.94 -15.48
CA ALA A 4 17.36 4.89 -16.25
C ALA A 4 16.34 3.99 -16.97
N VAL A 5 15.25 3.61 -16.29
CA VAL A 5 14.20 2.78 -16.88
C VAL A 5 13.48 3.52 -17.99
N TRP A 6 13.14 4.79 -17.81
CA TRP A 6 12.52 5.57 -18.90
C TRP A 6 13.45 5.82 -20.08
N THR A 7 14.75 5.88 -19.84
CA THR A 7 15.72 6.08 -20.94
C THR A 7 15.87 4.82 -21.79
N TYR A 8 15.93 3.64 -21.16
CA TYR A 8 16.32 2.43 -21.87
C TYR A 8 15.21 1.41 -22.10
N ASP A 9 14.12 1.49 -21.34
CA ASP A 9 13.06 0.46 -21.32
C ASP A 9 11.66 1.08 -21.53
N SER A 10 11.59 2.30 -22.07
CA SER A 10 10.32 2.99 -22.38
C SER A 10 9.44 2.22 -23.38
N HIS A 11 10.03 1.41 -24.26
CA HIS A 11 9.30 0.69 -25.32
C HIS A 11 8.41 -0.45 -24.80
N VAL A 12 8.68 -0.96 -23.60
CA VAL A 12 7.86 -2.02 -22.97
C VAL A 12 6.79 -1.47 -22.03
N LEU A 13 6.78 -0.15 -21.79
CA LEU A 13 5.81 0.53 -20.95
C LEU A 13 4.60 1.00 -21.76
N ARG A 14 3.43 1.06 -21.10
CA ARG A 14 2.18 1.56 -21.69
C ARG A 14 1.96 3.04 -21.40
N SER A 15 1.05 3.65 -22.15
CA SER A 15 0.66 5.05 -21.98
C SER A 15 0.23 5.39 -20.55
N GLU A 16 -0.46 4.49 -19.86
CA GLU A 16 -0.87 4.73 -18.47
C GLU A 16 0.31 4.64 -17.49
N GLU A 17 1.31 3.80 -17.80
CA GLU A 17 2.57 3.72 -17.03
C GLU A 17 3.47 4.94 -17.31
N HIS A 18 3.32 5.58 -18.47
CA HIS A 18 3.91 6.89 -18.72
C HIS A 18 3.20 8.00 -17.94
N ALA A 19 1.89 7.91 -17.74
CA ALA A 19 1.15 8.87 -16.92
C ALA A 19 1.62 8.86 -15.46
N PHE A 20 2.07 7.70 -14.94
CA PHE A 20 2.71 7.61 -13.62
C PHE A 20 3.86 8.61 -13.47
N ARG A 21 4.70 8.76 -14.51
CA ARG A 21 5.87 9.65 -14.46
C ARG A 21 5.44 11.10 -14.25
N ALA A 22 4.48 11.57 -15.04
CA ALA A 22 3.97 12.93 -14.93
C ALA A 22 3.31 13.18 -13.57
N ALA A 23 2.52 12.21 -13.07
CA ALA A 23 1.91 12.29 -11.75
C ALA A 23 2.98 12.39 -10.66
N PHE A 24 3.99 11.52 -10.68
CA PHE A 24 5.04 11.47 -9.67
C PHE A 24 5.96 12.70 -9.69
N GLU A 25 6.36 13.16 -10.88
CA GLU A 25 7.19 14.37 -11.05
C GLU A 25 6.45 15.66 -10.65
N SER A 26 5.11 15.66 -10.68
CA SER A 26 4.31 16.80 -10.23
C SER A 26 4.23 16.96 -8.71
N LEU A 27 4.60 15.92 -7.95
CA LEU A 27 4.57 15.93 -6.49
C LEU A 27 5.73 16.74 -5.90
N LEU A 28 5.48 17.35 -4.75
CA LEU A 28 6.48 17.93 -3.87
C LEU A 28 7.37 16.82 -3.28
N PRO A 29 8.64 17.14 -2.95
CA PRO A 29 9.58 16.14 -2.45
C PRO A 29 9.08 15.32 -1.24
N PRO A 30 8.42 15.90 -0.21
CA PRO A 30 7.88 15.10 0.91
C PRO A 30 6.86 14.04 0.46
N ALA A 31 6.00 14.35 -0.52
CA ALA A 31 5.03 13.41 -1.05
C ALA A 31 5.69 12.32 -1.93
N GLN A 32 6.72 12.68 -2.69
CA GLN A 32 7.53 11.71 -3.45
C GLN A 32 8.21 10.70 -2.51
N TYR A 33 8.91 11.18 -1.48
CA TYR A 33 9.55 10.31 -0.49
C TYR A 33 8.52 9.43 0.21
N PHE A 34 7.39 10.02 0.60
CA PHE A 34 6.32 9.27 1.25
C PHE A 34 5.80 8.15 0.35
N TYR A 35 5.51 8.42 -0.93
CA TYR A 35 5.08 7.40 -1.88
C TYR A 35 6.11 6.27 -2.02
N LEU A 36 7.39 6.61 -2.21
CA LEU A 36 8.46 5.62 -2.36
C LEU A 36 8.62 4.75 -1.11
N ARG A 37 8.44 5.30 0.09
CA ARG A 37 8.45 4.54 1.35
C ARG A 37 7.28 3.56 1.41
N LEU A 38 6.07 4.03 1.09
CA LEU A 38 4.87 3.20 1.13
C LEU A 38 4.90 2.09 0.08
N SER A 39 5.38 2.37 -1.14
CA SER A 39 5.44 1.38 -2.22
C SER A 39 6.39 0.21 -1.93
N GLN A 40 7.30 0.36 -0.97
CA GLN A 40 8.23 -0.67 -0.53
C GLN A 40 7.69 -1.51 0.63
N ARG A 41 6.59 -1.10 1.25
CA ARG A 41 5.97 -1.83 2.36
C ARG A 41 4.99 -2.86 1.84
N LYS A 42 4.76 -3.89 2.64
CA LYS A 42 3.79 -4.94 2.33
C LYS A 42 2.37 -4.39 2.43
N GLY A 43 1.58 -4.64 1.38
CA GLY A 43 0.16 -4.30 1.30
C GLY A 43 -0.09 -2.85 0.84
N PRO A 44 -1.30 -2.56 0.33
CA PRO A 44 -1.59 -1.24 -0.24
C PRO A 44 -2.26 -0.28 0.77
N TYR A 45 -2.68 -0.76 1.93
CA TYR A 45 -3.37 0.01 2.97
C TYR A 45 -2.44 0.47 4.08
N PHE A 46 -2.53 1.75 4.44
CA PHE A 46 -1.62 2.41 5.37
C PHE A 46 -2.37 3.30 6.34
N ARG A 47 -2.25 2.97 7.63
CA ARG A 47 -2.77 3.76 8.74
C ARG A 47 -1.81 4.93 9.04
N LEU A 48 -2.23 6.17 8.77
CA LEU A 48 -1.36 7.35 8.91
C LEU A 48 -0.95 7.61 10.35
N ASP A 49 -1.78 7.23 11.33
CA ASP A 49 -1.49 7.29 12.78
C ASP A 49 -0.40 6.31 13.22
N ARG A 50 -0.10 5.30 12.40
CA ARG A 50 0.91 4.26 12.68
C ARG A 50 2.19 4.43 11.87
N ILE A 51 2.34 5.56 11.20
CA ILE A 51 3.49 5.87 10.35
C ILE A 51 4.19 7.10 10.88
N GLN A 52 5.52 7.04 10.94
CA GLN A 52 6.36 8.17 11.28
C GLN A 52 7.59 8.13 10.40
N TYR A 53 7.87 9.24 9.74
CA TYR A 53 9.00 9.42 8.83
C TYR A 53 9.59 10.81 9.07
N ASP A 54 10.87 10.87 9.47
CA ASP A 54 11.54 12.13 9.82
C ASP A 54 11.68 13.07 8.61
N ASP A 55 11.75 12.50 7.40
CA ASP A 55 11.81 13.17 6.10
C ASP A 55 10.44 13.62 5.57
N VAL A 56 9.34 13.29 6.27
CA VAL A 56 7.97 13.68 5.89
C VAL A 56 7.27 14.32 7.09
N PRO A 57 7.50 15.62 7.35
CA PRO A 57 7.03 16.29 8.56
C PRO A 57 5.50 16.40 8.66
N ASP A 58 4.80 16.51 7.53
CA ASP A 58 3.33 16.53 7.48
C ASP A 58 2.80 15.40 6.59
N LEU A 59 2.52 14.26 7.22
CA LEU A 59 1.94 13.08 6.56
C LEU A 59 0.54 13.36 5.99
N ALA A 60 -0.23 14.25 6.61
CA ALA A 60 -1.59 14.57 6.15
C ALA A 60 -1.56 15.44 4.89
N ALA A 61 -0.63 16.40 4.80
CA ALA A 61 -0.38 17.15 3.57
C ALA A 61 0.13 16.23 2.45
N ALA A 62 1.14 15.41 2.72
CA ALA A 62 1.67 14.45 1.74
C ALA A 62 0.59 13.48 1.25
N ALA A 63 -0.25 12.94 2.14
CA ALA A 63 -1.36 12.07 1.77
C ALA A 63 -2.41 12.76 0.89
N ARG A 64 -2.75 14.02 1.18
CA ARG A 64 -3.68 14.81 0.33
C ARG A 64 -3.11 15.06 -1.05
N GLU A 65 -1.82 15.33 -1.13
CA GLU A 65 -1.14 15.56 -2.39
C GLU A 65 -1.10 14.30 -3.26
N LEU A 66 -0.75 13.15 -2.68
CA LEU A 66 -0.83 11.86 -3.37
C LEU A 66 -2.24 11.55 -3.85
N ALA A 67 -3.26 11.90 -3.06
CA ALA A 67 -4.65 11.75 -3.47
C ALA A 67 -5.03 12.69 -4.62
N GLY A 68 -4.54 13.93 -4.60
CA GLY A 68 -4.74 14.90 -5.68
C GLY A 68 -4.09 14.47 -7.00
N ALA A 69 -2.94 13.78 -6.93
CA ALA A 69 -2.26 13.21 -8.10
C ALA A 69 -2.85 11.85 -8.56
N GLY A 70 -3.88 11.33 -7.89
CA GLY A 70 -4.48 10.03 -8.21
C GLY A 70 -3.61 8.81 -7.87
N MET A 71 -2.52 9.02 -7.12
CA MET A 71 -1.58 7.95 -6.72
C MET A 71 -2.00 7.23 -5.44
N ALA A 72 -2.96 7.82 -4.70
CA ALA A 72 -3.53 7.24 -3.49
C ALA A 72 -4.99 7.67 -3.30
N HIS A 73 -5.67 7.02 -2.36
CA HIS A 73 -7.03 7.36 -1.94
C HIS A 73 -7.08 7.42 -0.41
N GLN A 74 -7.61 8.52 0.12
CA GLN A 74 -7.97 8.57 1.54
C GLN A 74 -9.28 7.81 1.74
N LEU A 75 -9.26 6.83 2.63
CA LEU A 75 -10.38 5.96 2.90
C LEU A 75 -11.02 6.30 4.25
N SER A 76 -12.32 6.17 4.30
CA SER A 76 -13.11 6.21 5.53
C SER A 76 -13.96 4.96 5.66
N VAL A 77 -14.10 4.45 6.89
CA VAL A 77 -15.00 3.33 7.20
C VAL A 77 -16.45 3.80 7.17
N GLY A 78 -17.35 3.03 6.55
CA GLY A 78 -18.80 3.26 6.59
C GLY A 78 -19.39 3.92 5.34
N ARG A 79 -20.69 4.22 5.39
CA ARG A 79 -21.44 4.79 4.26
C ARG A 79 -20.95 6.22 4.01
N VAL A 80 -20.15 6.38 2.96
CA VAL A 80 -19.83 7.69 2.40
C VAL A 80 -21.16 8.30 1.93
N ALA A 81 -21.44 9.54 2.34
CA ALA A 81 -22.60 10.28 1.84
C ALA A 81 -22.58 10.25 0.30
N ALA A 82 -23.74 9.99 -0.33
CA ALA A 82 -23.90 9.80 -1.78
C ALA A 82 -23.45 10.99 -2.64
N ASN A 83 -22.99 12.06 -2.01
CA ASN A 83 -22.62 13.35 -2.55
C ASN A 83 -21.13 13.44 -2.93
N SER A 84 -20.31 12.46 -2.53
CA SER A 84 -18.84 12.47 -2.74
C SER A 84 -18.44 11.35 -3.70
N SER A 85 -18.67 11.56 -4.99
CA SER A 85 -18.47 10.61 -6.10
C SER A 85 -17.03 10.11 -6.35
N ALA A 86 -16.08 10.41 -5.46
CA ALA A 86 -14.66 10.08 -5.61
C ALA A 86 -14.03 9.40 -4.36
N ALA A 87 -14.76 9.26 -3.25
CA ALA A 87 -14.21 8.65 -2.04
C ALA A 87 -14.41 7.13 -2.07
N LYS A 88 -13.31 6.41 -2.34
CA LYS A 88 -13.26 4.95 -2.21
C LYS A 88 -13.56 4.59 -0.74
N SER A 89 -14.59 3.78 -0.51
CA SER A 89 -15.01 3.38 0.84
C SER A 89 -14.29 2.09 1.23
N LEU A 90 -13.90 2.01 2.51
CA LEU A 90 -13.29 0.81 3.08
C LEU A 90 -14.39 -0.09 3.65
N SER A 91 -14.41 -1.37 3.26
CA SER A 91 -15.35 -2.32 3.86
C SER A 91 -15.05 -2.51 5.34
N LEU A 92 -16.08 -2.86 6.13
CA LEU A 92 -15.87 -3.13 7.55
C LEU A 92 -14.87 -4.27 7.76
N HIS A 93 -14.94 -5.32 6.93
CA HIS A 93 -14.02 -6.46 7.03
C HIS A 93 -12.56 -6.02 6.85
N GLU A 94 -12.26 -5.22 5.82
CA GLU A 94 -10.91 -4.69 5.58
C GLU A 94 -10.46 -3.76 6.71
N ALA A 95 -11.38 -2.95 7.25
CA ALA A 95 -11.10 -2.10 8.40
C ALA A 95 -10.71 -2.91 9.64
N LEU A 96 -11.49 -3.93 9.98
CA LEU A 96 -11.20 -4.83 11.11
C LEU A 96 -9.90 -5.62 10.88
N ALA A 97 -9.59 -5.96 9.62
CA ALA A 97 -8.36 -6.65 9.24
C ALA A 97 -7.08 -5.83 9.51
N MET A 98 -7.18 -4.50 9.61
CA MET A 98 -6.07 -3.60 9.94
C MET A 98 -5.91 -3.28 11.43
N LEU A 99 -6.89 -3.63 12.25
CA LEU A 99 -6.83 -3.42 13.69
C LEU A 99 -6.08 -4.56 14.38
N SER A 100 -5.37 -4.24 15.46
CA SER A 100 -4.74 -5.24 16.34
C SER A 100 -5.79 -6.00 17.15
N VAL A 101 -5.39 -7.13 17.75
CA VAL A 101 -6.29 -7.91 18.64
C VAL A 101 -6.73 -7.09 19.86
N SER A 102 -5.85 -6.23 20.39
CA SER A 102 -6.20 -5.36 21.52
C SER A 102 -7.19 -4.28 21.12
N GLU A 103 -7.00 -3.65 19.95
CA GLU A 103 -7.94 -2.66 19.40
C GLU A 103 -9.32 -3.29 19.17
N LEU A 104 -9.38 -4.46 18.53
CA LEU A 104 -10.63 -5.20 18.33
C LEU A 104 -11.33 -5.55 19.65
N SER A 105 -10.56 -5.97 20.66
CA SER A 105 -11.11 -6.31 21.98
C SER A 105 -11.70 -5.10 22.69
N VAL A 106 -11.08 -3.92 22.54
CA VAL A 106 -11.60 -2.66 23.10
C VAL A 106 -12.88 -2.25 22.39
N LEU A 107 -12.88 -2.28 21.05
CA LEU A 107 -14.06 -1.94 20.25
C LEU A 107 -15.27 -2.80 20.59
N LEU A 108 -15.08 -4.11 20.66
CA LEU A 108 -16.16 -5.04 20.99
C LEU A 108 -16.76 -4.75 22.38
N LYS A 109 -15.92 -4.43 23.37
CA LYS A 109 -16.39 -4.01 24.70
C LYS A 109 -17.22 -2.74 24.62
N THR A 110 -16.77 -1.74 23.87
CA THR A 110 -17.51 -0.49 23.65
C THR A 110 -18.88 -0.76 23.00
N CYS A 111 -18.94 -1.62 21.98
CA CYS A 111 -20.20 -2.01 21.34
C CYS A 111 -21.15 -2.78 22.26
N HIS A 112 -20.64 -3.69 23.10
CA HIS A 112 -21.47 -4.44 24.04
C HIS A 112 -22.00 -3.58 25.20
N GLN A 113 -21.21 -2.61 25.67
CA GLN A 113 -21.65 -1.61 26.64
C GLN A 113 -22.85 -0.82 26.09
N GLN A 114 -22.80 -0.43 24.81
CA GLN A 114 -23.91 0.25 24.14
C GLN A 114 -25.19 -0.60 24.11
N LYS A 115 -25.07 -1.93 23.99
CA LYS A 115 -26.20 -2.87 24.02
C LYS A 115 -26.70 -3.22 25.43
N LYS A 116 -26.07 -2.71 26.50
CA LYS A 116 -26.26 -3.17 27.90
C LYS A 116 -26.15 -4.70 28.05
N ALA A 117 -25.36 -5.35 27.19
CA ALA A 117 -25.16 -6.79 27.23
C ALA A 117 -24.00 -7.15 28.18
N PHE A 118 -24.16 -8.21 28.97
CA PHE A 118 -23.12 -8.70 29.87
C PHE A 118 -21.90 -9.22 29.08
N LEU A 119 -20.72 -8.73 29.41
CA LEU A 119 -19.46 -9.09 28.74
C LEU A 119 -18.85 -10.34 29.38
N ALA A 120 -18.82 -11.46 28.64
CA ALA A 120 -17.86 -12.51 28.94
C ALA A 120 -16.47 -12.04 28.49
N ALA A 121 -15.64 -11.60 29.44
CA ALA A 121 -14.24 -11.26 29.16
C ALA A 121 -13.50 -12.54 28.76
N SER A 122 -13.29 -12.73 27.46
CA SER A 122 -12.45 -13.81 26.96
C SER A 122 -11.33 -13.24 26.10
N SER A 123 -10.12 -13.74 26.32
CA SER A 123 -9.00 -13.62 25.41
C SER A 123 -9.33 -14.40 24.13
N ALA A 124 -10.18 -13.82 23.29
CA ALA A 124 -10.70 -14.45 22.10
C ALA A 124 -9.70 -14.37 20.95
N LYS A 125 -9.67 -15.40 20.11
CA LYS A 125 -8.89 -15.40 18.88
C LYS A 125 -9.40 -14.29 17.95
N ARG A 126 -8.50 -13.71 17.15
CA ARG A 126 -8.83 -12.65 16.17
C ARG A 126 -10.07 -12.96 15.33
N SER A 127 -10.18 -14.19 14.81
CA SER A 127 -11.31 -14.61 13.96
C SER A 127 -12.66 -14.53 14.67
N VAL A 128 -12.69 -14.78 15.99
CA VAL A 128 -13.90 -14.66 16.80
C VAL A 128 -14.29 -13.19 16.98
N LEU A 129 -13.31 -12.34 17.32
CA LEU A 129 -13.53 -10.90 17.49
C LEU A 129 -14.06 -10.23 16.21
N VAL A 130 -13.46 -10.55 15.06
CA VAL A 130 -13.89 -10.01 13.75
C VAL A 130 -15.32 -10.45 13.45
N ARG A 131 -15.63 -11.74 13.61
CA ARG A 131 -16.98 -12.28 13.37
C ARG A 131 -18.03 -11.63 14.26
N GLU A 132 -17.75 -11.44 15.54
CA GLU A 132 -18.69 -10.77 16.46
C GLU A 132 -18.92 -9.31 16.06
N MET A 133 -17.86 -8.58 15.70
CA MET A 133 -17.99 -7.20 15.18
C MET A 133 -18.85 -7.14 13.91
N GLU A 134 -18.66 -8.07 12.97
CA GLU A 134 -19.48 -8.17 11.76
C GLU A 134 -20.95 -8.49 12.07
N GLN A 135 -21.22 -9.34 13.06
CA GLN A 135 -22.58 -9.63 13.51
C GLN A 135 -23.26 -8.42 14.13
N LEU A 136 -22.54 -7.64 14.94
CA LEU A 136 -23.06 -6.38 15.50
C LEU A 136 -23.34 -5.36 14.40
N ALA A 137 -22.49 -5.31 13.37
CA ALA A 137 -22.66 -4.42 12.23
C ALA A 137 -23.82 -4.80 11.29
N ALA A 138 -24.29 -6.04 11.33
CA ALA A 138 -25.47 -6.48 10.59
C ALA A 138 -26.80 -6.14 11.28
N GLY A 139 -26.75 -5.67 12.53
CA GLY A 139 -27.93 -5.31 13.32
C GLY A 139 -28.15 -3.81 13.47
N GLU A 140 -28.91 -3.43 14.50
CA GLU A 140 -29.27 -2.03 14.82
C GLU A 140 -28.06 -1.15 15.18
N LEU A 141 -26.91 -1.75 15.48
CA LEU A 141 -25.68 -1.05 15.85
C LEU A 141 -24.75 -0.77 14.66
N ALA A 142 -25.17 -1.04 13.42
CA ALA A 142 -24.34 -0.88 12.21
C ALA A 142 -23.59 0.44 12.14
N GLU A 143 -24.30 1.55 12.35
CA GLU A 143 -23.73 2.89 12.27
C GLU A 143 -22.79 3.19 13.43
N PHE A 144 -23.13 2.74 14.65
CA PHE A 144 -22.27 2.85 15.82
C PHE A 144 -20.97 2.05 15.64
N VAL A 145 -21.06 0.81 15.14
CA VAL A 145 -19.90 -0.05 14.86
C VAL A 145 -18.99 0.62 13.82
N ALA A 146 -19.57 1.20 12.76
CA ALA A 146 -18.80 1.93 11.76
C ALA A 146 -18.09 3.16 12.35
N GLU A 147 -18.78 3.91 13.22
CA GLU A 147 -18.23 5.08 13.91
C GLU A 147 -17.04 4.71 14.80
N VAL A 148 -17.22 3.76 15.73
CA VAL A 148 -16.16 3.37 16.65
C VAL A 148 -14.98 2.74 15.91
N THR A 149 -15.24 1.97 14.85
CA THR A 149 -14.19 1.39 14.00
C THR A 149 -13.42 2.49 13.28
N ARG A 150 -14.10 3.52 12.75
CA ARG A 150 -13.45 4.67 12.11
C ARG A 150 -12.56 5.42 13.10
N GLY A 151 -13.05 5.67 14.31
CA GLY A 151 -12.29 6.33 15.37
C GLY A 151 -11.04 5.55 15.78
N ALA A 152 -11.13 4.22 15.88
CA ALA A 152 -9.98 3.38 16.24
C ALA A 152 -8.97 3.18 15.10
N LEU A 153 -9.44 3.16 13.86
CA LEU A 153 -8.58 2.94 12.69
C LEU A 153 -7.76 4.19 12.35
N GLY A 154 -8.32 5.38 12.59
CA GLY A 154 -7.71 6.64 12.18
C GLY A 154 -7.76 6.87 10.66
N PRO A 155 -6.99 7.84 10.15
CA PRO A 155 -6.94 8.12 8.72
C PRO A 155 -6.19 7.00 7.99
N VAL A 156 -6.84 6.43 6.97
CA VAL A 156 -6.27 5.37 6.13
C VAL A 156 -6.00 5.87 4.73
N LEU A 157 -4.81 5.56 4.23
CA LEU A 157 -4.40 5.79 2.86
C LEU A 157 -4.30 4.45 2.13
N LEU A 158 -4.90 4.38 0.94
CA LEU A 158 -4.75 3.26 0.02
C LEU A 158 -3.95 3.73 -1.18
N LEU A 159 -2.81 3.09 -1.46
CA LEU A 159 -2.09 3.35 -2.71
C LEU A 159 -2.90 2.84 -3.90
N ASP A 160 -2.91 3.61 -4.98
CA ASP A 160 -3.55 3.18 -6.22
C ASP A 160 -2.85 1.93 -6.79
N SER A 161 -3.65 0.93 -7.16
CA SER A 161 -3.14 -0.37 -7.61
C SER A 161 -2.38 -0.28 -8.94
N GLN A 162 -2.80 0.62 -9.83
CA GLN A 162 -2.16 0.77 -11.13
C GLN A 162 -0.81 1.47 -11.00
N HIS A 163 -0.73 2.54 -10.20
CA HIS A 163 0.52 3.20 -9.89
C HIS A 163 1.48 2.27 -9.12
N LEU A 164 0.96 1.49 -8.17
CA LEU A 164 1.78 0.52 -7.42
C LEU A 164 2.34 -0.58 -8.33
N ALA A 165 1.52 -1.13 -9.25
CA ALA A 165 1.98 -2.11 -10.23
C ALA A 165 3.03 -1.51 -11.19
N THR A 166 2.87 -0.24 -11.57
CA THR A 166 3.84 0.50 -12.38
C THR A 166 5.17 0.65 -11.65
N MET A 167 5.14 1.07 -10.38
CA MET A 167 6.34 1.17 -9.54
C MET A 167 7.05 -0.19 -9.41
N GLY A 168 6.32 -1.27 -9.15
CA GLY A 168 6.89 -2.62 -9.08
C GLY A 168 7.56 -3.04 -10.40
N ARG A 169 6.95 -2.71 -11.54
CA ARG A 169 7.51 -2.99 -12.87
C ARG A 169 8.76 -2.17 -13.17
N ILE A 170 8.79 -0.89 -12.77
CA ILE A 170 9.97 -0.04 -12.89
C ILE A 170 11.12 -0.59 -12.04
N GLN A 171 10.83 -1.00 -10.80
CA GLN A 171 11.83 -1.64 -9.93
C GLN A 171 12.38 -2.93 -10.59
N LEU A 172 11.48 -3.77 -11.11
CA LEU A 172 11.86 -4.99 -11.81
C LEU A 172 12.74 -4.72 -13.03
N LEU A 173 12.42 -3.71 -13.85
CA LEU A 173 13.22 -3.34 -15.01
C LEU A 173 14.62 -2.82 -14.62
N PHE A 174 14.72 -2.16 -13.48
CA PHE A 174 15.99 -1.64 -12.98
C PHE A 174 16.88 -2.74 -12.39
N SER A 175 16.34 -3.60 -11.52
CA SER A 175 17.10 -4.62 -10.80
C SER A 175 17.20 -5.96 -11.53
N LEU A 176 16.26 -6.21 -12.45
CA LEU A 176 16.01 -7.53 -13.07
C LEU A 176 15.87 -8.64 -12.01
N SER A 177 15.40 -8.29 -10.82
CA SER A 177 15.27 -9.20 -9.68
C SER A 177 14.25 -8.70 -8.67
N SER A 178 13.48 -9.60 -8.08
CA SER A 178 12.63 -9.30 -6.91
C SER A 178 13.41 -9.15 -5.60
N SER A 179 14.66 -9.63 -5.54
CA SER A 179 15.44 -9.67 -4.28
C SER A 179 16.19 -8.38 -3.97
N GLN A 180 16.48 -7.55 -4.98
CA GLN A 180 17.13 -6.26 -4.77
C GLN A 180 16.06 -5.18 -4.61
N GLY A 181 15.77 -4.84 -3.35
CA GLY A 181 14.81 -3.79 -3.03
C GLY A 181 15.28 -2.40 -3.47
N LEU A 182 14.32 -1.51 -3.70
CA LEU A 182 14.54 -0.08 -3.99
C LEU A 182 15.52 0.57 -2.98
N MET A 183 15.52 0.18 -1.70
CA MET A 183 16.50 0.65 -0.71
C MET A 183 17.96 0.41 -1.10
N GLN A 184 18.30 -0.74 -1.69
CA GLN A 184 19.67 -1.02 -2.12
C GLN A 184 20.08 -0.11 -3.29
N SER A 185 19.14 0.13 -4.20
CA SER A 185 19.33 1.04 -5.33
C SER A 185 19.52 2.48 -4.87
N MET A 186 18.67 2.95 -3.95
CA MET A 186 18.74 4.29 -3.35
C MET A 186 19.99 4.46 -2.47
N ALA A 187 20.44 3.41 -1.77
CA ALA A 187 21.65 3.45 -0.95
C ALA A 187 22.89 3.82 -1.78
N SER A 188 22.91 3.49 -3.07
CA SER A 188 23.98 3.93 -3.97
C SER A 188 23.91 5.41 -4.35
N GLU A 189 22.70 5.93 -4.56
CA GLU A 189 22.48 7.33 -4.95
C GLU A 189 22.84 8.29 -3.81
N ILE A 190 22.64 7.89 -2.55
CA ILE A 190 23.10 8.64 -1.37
C ILE A 190 24.57 8.38 -0.99
N GLY A 191 25.30 7.60 -1.80
CA GLY A 191 26.72 7.31 -1.61
C GLY A 191 27.05 6.30 -0.51
N ALA A 192 26.04 5.65 0.09
CA ALA A 192 26.23 4.59 1.09
C ALA A 192 26.71 3.27 0.46
N VAL A 193 26.40 3.05 -0.83
CA VAL A 193 26.93 1.94 -1.63
C VAL A 193 27.71 2.51 -2.81
N ARG A 194 28.96 2.09 -3.00
CA ARG A 194 29.76 2.48 -4.16
C ARG A 194 29.84 1.32 -5.14
N TYR A 195 29.22 1.49 -6.31
CA TYR A 195 29.41 0.57 -7.42
C TYR A 195 30.77 0.79 -8.10
N PRO A 196 31.38 -0.26 -8.67
CA PRO A 196 32.56 -0.11 -9.50
C PRO A 196 32.31 0.86 -10.66
N THR A 197 33.33 1.62 -11.05
CA THR A 197 33.24 2.47 -12.25
C THR A 197 33.42 1.62 -13.50
N TYR A 198 32.44 1.63 -14.39
CA TYR A 198 32.50 0.96 -15.69
C TYR A 198 31.68 1.74 -16.74
N THR A 199 32.00 1.51 -18.01
CA THR A 199 31.26 2.11 -19.13
C THR A 199 30.07 1.22 -19.49
N ILE A 200 28.87 1.80 -19.48
CA ILE A 200 27.65 1.10 -19.88
C ILE A 200 27.58 1.01 -21.41
N GLN A 201 27.46 -0.20 -21.93
CA GLN A 201 27.24 -0.47 -23.36
C GLN A 201 26.04 -1.39 -23.54
N ARG A 202 24.82 -0.83 -23.61
CA ARG A 202 23.62 -1.60 -23.98
C ARG A 202 23.56 -1.80 -25.49
N ARG A 203 23.64 -3.05 -25.94
CA ARG A 203 23.48 -3.42 -27.37
C ARG A 203 22.06 -3.86 -27.72
N MET A 204 21.33 -4.40 -26.75
CA MET A 204 19.97 -4.89 -26.90
C MET A 204 19.18 -4.57 -25.63
N PRO A 205 17.85 -4.37 -25.72
CA PRO A 205 17.02 -4.24 -24.54
C PRO A 205 16.96 -5.58 -23.77
N SER A 206 16.76 -5.52 -22.45
CA SER A 206 16.58 -6.73 -21.64
C SER A 206 15.33 -7.50 -22.04
N PHE A 207 14.28 -6.78 -22.45
CA PHE A 207 13.04 -7.33 -22.99
C PHE A 207 12.76 -6.70 -24.35
N ALA A 208 12.55 -7.52 -25.38
CA ALA A 208 12.24 -7.04 -26.72
C ALA A 208 10.78 -6.57 -26.82
N THR A 209 9.88 -7.23 -26.10
CA THR A 209 8.45 -6.90 -26.09
C THR A 209 7.90 -6.84 -24.68
N ARG A 210 6.72 -6.22 -24.53
CA ARG A 210 6.01 -6.15 -23.25
C ARG A 210 5.59 -7.53 -22.75
N GLU A 211 5.22 -8.42 -23.66
CA GLU A 211 4.81 -9.79 -23.34
C GLU A 211 5.96 -10.52 -22.62
N GLN A 212 7.20 -10.39 -23.11
CA GLN A 212 8.36 -10.99 -22.45
C GLN A 212 8.58 -10.45 -21.03
N LEU A 213 8.39 -9.15 -20.81
CA LEU A 213 8.47 -8.55 -19.48
C LEU A 213 7.38 -9.11 -18.55
N LEU A 214 6.15 -9.26 -19.05
CA LEU A 214 5.03 -9.79 -18.28
C LEU A 214 5.23 -11.26 -17.93
N ASP A 215 5.68 -12.08 -18.88
CA ASP A 215 6.00 -13.49 -18.65
C ASP A 215 7.11 -13.64 -17.61
N TYR A 216 8.14 -12.81 -17.69
CA TYR A 216 9.22 -12.77 -16.71
C TYR A 216 8.74 -12.37 -15.32
N GLN A 217 7.89 -11.34 -15.23
CA GLN A 217 7.28 -10.92 -13.97
C GLN A 217 6.43 -12.04 -13.35
N MET A 218 5.62 -12.72 -14.15
CA MET A 218 4.83 -13.87 -13.69
C MET A 218 5.70 -15.00 -13.15
N ALA A 219 6.83 -15.30 -13.82
CA ALA A 219 7.77 -16.32 -13.36
C ALA A 219 8.42 -15.96 -12.02
N ILE A 220 8.83 -14.70 -11.83
CA ILE A 220 9.37 -14.20 -10.57
C ILE A 220 8.34 -14.28 -9.44
N ASP A 221 7.11 -13.84 -9.69
CA ASP A 221 6.04 -13.86 -8.70
C ASP A 221 5.70 -15.31 -8.29
N ALA A 222 5.72 -16.24 -9.23
CA ALA A 222 5.52 -17.66 -8.97
C ALA A 222 6.67 -18.25 -8.12
N ALA A 223 7.92 -17.90 -8.43
CA ALA A 223 9.08 -18.32 -7.67
C ALA A 223 9.03 -17.79 -6.22
N ALA A 224 8.69 -16.51 -6.03
CA ALA A 224 8.56 -15.91 -4.70
C ALA A 224 7.47 -16.61 -3.86
N LYS A 225 6.31 -16.89 -4.46
CA LYS A 225 5.23 -17.64 -3.79
C LYS A 225 5.66 -19.05 -3.38
N LEU A 226 6.46 -19.72 -4.21
CA LEU A 226 6.99 -21.04 -3.89
C LEU A 226 7.96 -20.97 -2.71
N THR A 227 8.87 -19.99 -2.70
CA THR A 227 9.80 -19.76 -1.58
C THR A 227 9.04 -19.47 -0.30
N ASP A 228 8.07 -18.55 -0.32
CA ASP A 228 7.22 -18.25 0.85
C ASP A 228 6.51 -19.50 1.37
N ALA A 229 5.99 -20.35 0.49
CA ALA A 229 5.31 -21.59 0.87
C ALA A 229 6.26 -22.62 1.50
N LEU A 230 7.51 -22.68 1.05
CA LEU A 230 8.54 -23.56 1.60
C LEU A 230 9.06 -23.09 2.97
N GLU A 231 9.06 -21.78 3.23
CA GLU A 231 9.49 -21.23 4.53
C GLU A 231 8.42 -21.36 5.63
N VAL A 232 7.15 -21.49 5.25
CA VAL A 232 6.01 -21.61 6.18
C VAL A 232 5.66 -23.08 6.50
N GLY A 233 6.17 -24.04 5.72
CA GLY A 233 5.98 -25.49 5.93
C GLY A 233 7.04 -26.12 6.82
#